data_AF-A0A1M6SIZ9-F1
#
_entry.id   AF-A0A1M6SIZ9-F1
#
_cell.length_a   1.000
_cell.length_b   1.000
_cell.length_c   1.000
_cell.angle_alpha   90.00
_cell.angle_beta   90.00
_cell.angle_gamma   90.00
#
_symmetry.space_group_name_H-M   'P 1'
#
loop_
_entity.id
_entity.type
_entity.pdbx_description
1 polymer ?
#
loop_
_entity_poly.entity_id
_entity_poly.type
_entity_poly.pdbx_seq_one_letter_code
_entity_poly.pdbx_strand_id
1 'polypeptide(L)'
;MKTNFFSRVEALQLSGDILLTLKKNGDGQWVVSIRLHNRECGDSAQNLIPPLVLKHTAKELDAGFFQAIAQPLQQTSDLSVQMESYLRQQQKAKEASEMAKDKERKFKQAMEKVDALEKEKKFKEAYCKVPTVSDFPEQATEIRNRKRKLSEKFAPDLFESPESTGKENNDEPKNKK
;
A
#
# COMPACT_ATOMS: atom_id res chain seq x y z
N MET A 1 9.46 15.05 49.20
CA MET A 1 10.03 14.92 47.83
C MET A 1 8.93 14.45 46.89
N LYS A 2 8.78 15.04 45.70
CA LYS A 2 7.89 14.50 44.65
C LYS A 2 8.64 13.38 43.90
N THR A 3 8.01 12.22 43.78
CA THR A 3 8.51 11.08 42.98
C THR A 3 8.09 11.27 41.52
N ASN A 4 9.06 11.38 40.61
CA ASN A 4 8.82 11.69 39.18
C ASN A 4 8.72 10.43 38.31
N PHE A 5 8.15 9.34 38.84
CA PHE A 5 8.14 8.05 38.15
C PHE A 5 7.37 8.12 36.82
N PHE A 6 6.10 8.51 36.85
CA PHE A 6 5.25 8.51 35.65
C PHE A 6 5.71 9.52 34.60
N SER A 7 6.17 10.71 34.99
CA SER A 7 6.72 11.69 34.05
C SER A 7 7.98 11.18 33.35
N ARG A 8 8.80 10.38 34.04
CA ARG A 8 9.97 9.74 33.43
C ARG A 8 9.58 8.60 32.49
N VAL A 9 8.53 7.83 32.82
CA VAL A 9 7.97 6.81 31.91
C VAL A 9 7.43 7.47 30.64
N GLU A 10 6.70 8.57 30.77
CA GLU A 10 6.17 9.35 29.64
C GLU A 10 7.30 9.90 28.75
N ALA A 11 8.39 10.36 29.34
CA ALA A 11 9.57 10.83 28.61
C ALA A 11 10.26 9.73 27.77
N LEU A 12 10.02 8.45 28.05
CA LEU A 12 10.52 7.35 27.22
C LEU A 12 9.72 7.16 25.93
N GLN A 13 8.54 7.76 25.78
CA GLN A 13 7.73 7.71 24.55
C GLN A 13 7.51 6.29 23.99
N LEU A 14 7.32 5.32 24.89
CA LEU A 14 7.15 3.91 24.54
C LEU A 14 5.73 3.65 23.99
N SER A 15 5.63 2.76 23.01
CA SER A 15 4.35 2.28 22.47
C SER A 15 4.02 0.90 23.02
N GLY A 16 2.91 0.78 23.75
CA GLY A 16 2.41 -0.49 24.30
C GLY A 16 2.25 -0.52 25.82
N ASP A 17 1.87 -1.68 26.34
CA ASP A 17 1.68 -1.94 27.77
C ASP A 17 3.03 -2.25 28.45
N ILE A 18 3.33 -1.59 29.56
CA ILE A 18 4.49 -1.91 30.40
C ILE A 18 4.06 -2.80 31.56
N LEU A 19 4.55 -4.04 31.60
CA LEU A 19 4.45 -4.93 32.75
C LEU A 19 5.71 -4.79 33.61
N LEU A 20 5.55 -4.23 34.81
CA LEU A 20 6.60 -4.12 35.82
C LEU A 20 6.33 -5.10 36.97
N THR A 21 7.32 -5.93 37.29
CA THR A 21 7.26 -6.86 38.44
C THR A 21 8.44 -6.60 39.37
N LEU A 22 8.15 -6.42 40.66
CA LEU A 22 9.13 -6.15 41.71
C LEU A 22 9.13 -7.30 42.70
N LYS A 23 10.29 -7.92 42.93
CA LYS A 23 10.49 -8.94 43.96
C LYS A 23 11.63 -8.53 44.88
N LYS A 24 11.37 -8.47 46.18
CA LYS A 24 12.40 -8.27 47.20
C LYS A 24 12.96 -9.63 47.63
N ASN A 25 14.28 -9.75 47.66
CA ASN A 25 14.98 -10.92 48.20
C ASN A 25 15.32 -10.69 49.68
N GLY A 26 15.56 -11.79 50.41
CA GLY A 26 15.91 -11.76 51.83
C GLY A 26 17.20 -10.97 52.13
N ASP A 27 18.11 -10.91 51.16
CA ASP A 27 19.44 -10.28 51.29
C ASP A 27 19.43 -8.76 51.08
N GLY A 28 18.24 -8.13 51.05
CA GLY A 28 18.10 -6.68 50.80
C GLY A 28 18.19 -6.26 49.33
N GLN A 29 18.39 -7.21 48.42
CA GLN A 29 18.36 -7.00 46.97
C GLN A 29 16.92 -7.02 46.42
N TRP A 30 16.74 -6.36 45.29
CA TRP A 30 15.51 -6.35 44.51
C TRP A 30 15.76 -6.94 43.12
N VAL A 31 14.83 -7.77 42.67
CA VAL A 31 14.73 -8.23 41.29
C VAL A 31 13.57 -7.49 40.63
N VAL A 32 13.88 -6.71 39.61
CA VAL A 32 12.91 -5.92 38.86
C VAL A 32 12.85 -6.46 37.44
N SER A 33 11.68 -6.94 37.03
CA SER A 33 11.44 -7.44 35.67
C SER A 33 10.52 -6.47 34.95
N ILE A 34 10.93 -6.01 33.77
CA ILE A 34 10.16 -5.11 32.92
C ILE A 34 9.92 -5.76 31.57
N ARG A 35 8.68 -5.78 31.11
CA ARG A 35 8.30 -6.26 29.78
C ARG A 35 7.47 -5.19 29.09
N LEU A 36 7.80 -4.89 27.84
CA LEU A 36 6.96 -4.06 26.97
C LEU A 36 6.16 -4.98 26.04
N HIS A 37 4.85 -4.77 25.99
CA HIS A 37 3.93 -5.56 25.16
C HIS A 37 3.05 -4.62 24.35
N ASN A 38 3.32 -4.50 23.06
CA ASN A 38 2.47 -3.74 22.13
C ASN A 38 1.42 -4.67 21.51
N ARG A 39 0.16 -4.56 21.97
CA ARG A 39 -0.98 -5.35 21.50
C ARG A 39 -1.37 -5.08 20.04
N GLU A 40 -0.96 -3.94 19.48
CA GLU A 40 -1.24 -3.58 18.09
C GLU A 40 -0.30 -4.31 17.12
N CYS A 41 0.83 -4.82 17.62
CA CYS A 41 1.70 -5.68 16.84
C CYS A 41 1.04 -7.05 16.63
N GLY A 42 0.57 -7.32 15.42
CA GLY A 42 0.04 -8.62 15.02
C GLY A 42 1.09 -9.73 14.90
N ASP A 43 2.36 -9.45 15.21
CA ASP A 43 3.47 -10.40 15.13
C ASP A 43 3.62 -11.18 16.45
N SER A 44 3.44 -12.50 16.39
CA SER A 44 3.60 -13.39 17.54
C SER A 44 5.04 -13.48 18.05
N ALA A 45 6.03 -13.08 17.24
CA ALA A 45 7.43 -13.00 17.63
C ALA A 45 7.68 -11.96 18.74
N GLN A 46 6.78 -11.00 18.95
CA GLN A 46 6.85 -10.10 20.10
C GLN A 46 6.87 -10.86 21.45
N ASN A 47 6.20 -12.02 21.52
CA ASN A 47 6.20 -12.84 22.73
C ASN A 47 7.56 -13.49 23.03
N LEU A 48 8.43 -13.59 22.02
CA LEU A 48 9.79 -14.10 22.17
C LEU A 48 10.74 -13.07 22.80
N ILE A 49 10.36 -11.79 22.81
CA ILE A 49 11.19 -10.74 23.41
C ILE A 49 11.27 -11.00 24.92
N PRO A 50 12.47 -11.26 25.47
CA PRO A 50 12.62 -11.52 26.90
C PRO A 50 12.38 -10.25 27.72
N PRO A 51 11.93 -10.38 28.98
CA PRO A 51 11.82 -9.23 29.85
C PRO A 51 13.21 -8.75 30.27
N LEU A 52 13.36 -7.43 30.45
CA LEU A 52 14.56 -6.85 31.05
C LEU A 52 14.54 -7.09 32.55
N VAL A 53 15.57 -7.78 33.06
CA VAL A 53 15.69 -8.09 34.49
C VAL A 53 16.86 -7.34 35.10
N LEU A 54 16.59 -6.54 36.12
CA LEU A 54 17.58 -5.82 36.92
C LEU A 54 17.65 -6.42 38.32
N LYS A 55 18.86 -6.55 38.88
CA LYS A 55 19.09 -7.09 40.22
C LYS A 55 20.01 -6.18 41.01
N HIS A 56 19.43 -5.34 41.86
CA HIS A 56 20.16 -4.25 42.54
C HIS A 56 19.57 -3.94 43.90
N THR A 57 20.26 -3.11 44.69
CA THR A 57 19.70 -2.56 45.93
C THR A 57 18.68 -1.46 45.61
N ALA A 58 17.82 -1.10 46.57
CA ALA A 58 16.85 -0.01 46.39
C ALA A 58 17.55 1.31 46.00
N LYS A 59 18.68 1.63 46.64
CA LYS A 59 19.44 2.86 46.39
C LYS A 59 20.00 2.94 44.97
N GLU A 60 20.48 1.83 44.44
CA GLU A 60 20.99 1.74 43.06
C GLU A 60 19.87 1.85 42.04
N LEU A 61 18.73 1.21 42.30
CA LEU A 61 17.55 1.32 41.45
C LEU A 61 17.02 2.76 41.42
N ASP A 62 16.90 3.43 42.56
CA ASP A 62 16.41 4.81 42.61
C ASP A 62 17.29 5.78 41.80
N ALA A 63 18.61 5.56 41.80
CA ALA A 63 19.56 6.41 41.08
C ALA A 63 19.63 6.09 39.58
N GLY A 64 19.60 4.80 39.21
CA GLY A 64 19.97 4.34 37.87
C GLY A 64 18.86 3.68 37.05
N PHE A 65 17.70 3.41 37.62
CA PHE A 65 16.64 2.60 36.98
C PHE A 65 16.26 3.13 35.59
N PHE A 66 15.88 4.41 35.49
CA PHE A 66 15.45 4.97 34.20
C PHE A 66 16.57 5.01 33.15
N GLN A 67 17.81 5.21 33.57
CA GLN A 67 18.96 5.17 32.67
C GLN A 67 19.21 3.76 32.14
N ALA A 68 19.04 2.74 32.99
CA ALA A 68 19.24 1.34 32.63
C ALA A 68 18.14 0.80 31.69
N ILE A 69 16.90 1.28 31.83
CA ILE A 69 15.77 0.76 31.04
C ILE A 69 15.49 1.55 29.76
N ALA A 70 15.97 2.81 29.67
CA ALA A 70 15.61 3.70 28.57
C ALA A 70 15.96 3.11 27.20
N GLN A 71 17.23 2.76 26.98
CA GLN A 71 17.67 2.25 25.68
C GLN A 71 17.06 0.88 25.34
N PRO A 72 17.07 -0.14 26.23
CA PRO A 72 16.51 -1.45 25.87
C PRO A 72 15.00 -1.41 25.60
N LEU A 73 14.25 -0.59 26.34
CA LEU A 73 12.81 -0.44 26.11
C LEU A 73 12.52 0.34 24.83
N GLN A 74 13.31 1.39 24.52
CA GLN A 74 13.18 2.11 23.26
C GLN A 74 13.41 1.17 22.07
N GLN A 75 14.48 0.39 22.09
CA GLN A 75 14.78 -0.59 21.04
C GLN A 75 13.65 -1.62 20.87
N THR A 76 13.06 -2.06 21.98
CA THR A 76 11.90 -2.99 21.95
C THR A 76 10.65 -2.34 21.37
N SER A 77 10.42 -1.07 21.69
CA SER A 77 9.32 -0.26 21.15
C SER A 77 9.48 -0.06 19.64
N ASP A 78 10.65 0.40 19.21
CA ASP A 78 10.98 0.65 17.80
C ASP A 78 10.85 -0.62 16.97
N LEU A 79 11.37 -1.74 17.47
CA LEU A 79 11.24 -3.05 16.82
C LEU A 79 9.76 -3.45 16.65
N SER A 80 8.93 -3.26 17.68
CA SER A 80 7.51 -3.59 17.63
C SER A 80 6.77 -2.77 16.57
N VAL A 81 7.01 -1.46 16.51
CA VAL A 81 6.42 -0.57 15.50
C VAL A 81 6.89 -0.94 14.09
N GLN A 82 8.17 -1.26 13.93
CA GLN A 82 8.71 -1.68 12.64
C GLN A 82 8.06 -2.99 12.16
N MET A 83 7.94 -4.00 13.03
CA MET A 83 7.30 -5.28 12.70
C MET A 83 5.84 -5.09 12.26
N GLU A 84 5.06 -4.29 13.00
CA GLU A 84 3.68 -3.98 12.63
C GLU A 84 3.60 -3.28 11.26
N SER A 85 4.41 -2.25 11.05
CA SER A 85 4.43 -1.49 9.80
C SER A 85 4.78 -2.37 8.60
N TYR A 86 5.72 -3.29 8.77
CA TYR A 86 6.12 -4.26 7.75
C TYR A 86 5.00 -5.24 7.42
N LEU A 87 4.36 -5.83 8.44
CA LEU A 87 3.22 -6.75 8.23
C LEU A 87 2.07 -6.05 7.51
N ARG A 88 1.75 -4.81 7.89
CA ARG A 88 0.70 -4.02 7.24
C ARG A 88 1.02 -3.73 5.77
N GLN A 89 2.27 -3.36 5.47
CA GLN A 89 2.71 -3.12 4.09
C GLN A 89 2.71 -4.42 3.27
N GLN A 90 3.16 -5.53 3.85
CA GLN A 90 3.13 -6.83 3.21
C GLN A 90 1.69 -7.27 2.89
N GLN A 91 0.75 -7.05 3.79
CA GLN A 91 -0.66 -7.35 3.57
C GLN A 91 -1.25 -6.50 2.42
N LYS A 92 -0.98 -5.20 2.41
CA LYS A 92 -1.38 -4.32 1.29
C LYS A 92 -0.80 -4.76 -0.05
N ALA A 93 0.46 -5.19 -0.07
CA ALA A 93 1.10 -5.68 -1.30
C ALA A 93 0.47 -7.00 -1.78
N LYS A 94 0.10 -7.91 -0.87
CA LYS A 94 -0.64 -9.14 -1.20
C LYS A 94 -2.02 -8.81 -1.79
N GLU A 95 -2.78 -7.94 -1.15
CA GLU A 95 -4.10 -7.49 -1.63
C GLU A 95 -4.00 -6.82 -3.00
N ALA A 96 -3.01 -5.94 -3.20
CA ALA A 96 -2.77 -5.32 -4.50
C ALA A 96 -2.44 -6.34 -5.59
N SER A 97 -1.61 -7.35 -5.27
CA SER A 97 -1.29 -8.45 -6.18
C SER A 97 -2.53 -9.30 -6.52
N GLU A 98 -3.36 -9.63 -5.55
CA GLU A 98 -4.61 -10.40 -5.78
C GLU A 98 -5.61 -9.59 -6.61
N MET A 99 -5.79 -8.31 -6.30
CA MET A 99 -6.63 -7.41 -7.10
C MET A 99 -6.11 -7.26 -8.54
N ALA A 100 -4.79 -7.13 -8.74
CA ALA A 100 -4.19 -7.05 -10.06
C ALA A 100 -4.46 -8.33 -10.87
N LYS A 101 -4.26 -9.52 -10.25
CA LYS A 101 -4.57 -10.81 -10.88
C LYS A 101 -6.04 -10.97 -11.23
N ASP A 102 -6.95 -10.54 -10.35
CA ASP A 102 -8.40 -10.62 -10.62
C ASP A 102 -8.83 -9.66 -11.74
N LYS A 103 -8.25 -8.45 -11.78
CA LYS A 103 -8.45 -7.50 -12.90
C LYS A 103 -7.93 -8.09 -14.20
N GLU A 104 -6.74 -8.68 -14.22
CA GLU A 104 -6.17 -9.32 -15.41
C GLU A 104 -7.07 -10.46 -15.92
N ARG A 105 -7.61 -11.28 -15.01
CA ARG A 105 -8.56 -12.35 -15.36
C ARG A 105 -9.86 -11.81 -15.95
N LYS A 106 -10.45 -10.77 -15.35
CA LYS A 106 -11.66 -10.11 -15.85
C LYS A 106 -11.45 -9.50 -17.23
N PHE A 107 -10.27 -8.91 -17.46
CA PHE A 107 -9.90 -8.39 -18.77
C PHE A 107 -9.83 -9.49 -19.83
N LYS A 108 -9.12 -10.60 -19.55
CA LYS A 108 -9.01 -11.74 -20.49
C LYS A 108 -10.40 -12.28 -20.87
N GLN A 109 -11.28 -12.48 -19.90
CA GLN A 109 -12.65 -12.94 -20.16
C GLN A 109 -13.47 -11.95 -21.01
N ALA A 110 -13.28 -10.65 -20.81
CA ALA A 110 -13.97 -9.65 -21.62
C ALA A 110 -13.43 -9.63 -23.05
N MET A 111 -12.12 -9.76 -23.24
CA MET A 111 -11.49 -9.86 -24.56
C MET A 111 -11.89 -11.13 -25.31
N GLU A 112 -11.99 -12.27 -24.63
CA GLU A 112 -12.51 -13.52 -25.23
C GLU A 112 -13.95 -13.36 -25.76
N LYS A 113 -14.80 -12.61 -25.03
CA LYS A 113 -16.18 -12.32 -25.49
C LYS A 113 -16.19 -11.40 -26.72
N VAL A 114 -15.28 -10.44 -26.79
CA VAL A 114 -15.10 -9.59 -27.97
C VAL A 114 -14.67 -10.45 -29.17
N ASP A 115 -13.70 -11.33 -28.97
CA ASP A 115 -13.18 -12.23 -30.00
C ASP A 115 -14.25 -13.20 -30.53
N ALA A 116 -15.14 -13.70 -29.66
CA ALA A 116 -16.28 -14.52 -30.05
C ALA A 116 -17.26 -13.74 -30.93
N LEU A 117 -17.62 -12.51 -30.56
CA LEU A 117 -18.52 -11.65 -31.34
C LEU A 117 -17.91 -11.22 -32.68
N GLU A 118 -16.59 -11.06 -32.76
CA GLU A 118 -15.88 -10.84 -34.02
C GLU A 118 -15.98 -12.05 -34.96
N LYS A 119 -15.85 -13.28 -34.44
CA LYS A 119 -16.01 -14.50 -35.24
C LYS A 119 -17.44 -14.65 -35.77
N GLU A 120 -18.43 -14.21 -35.00
CA GLU A 120 -19.84 -14.12 -35.42
C GLU A 120 -20.14 -12.95 -36.38
N LYS A 121 -19.14 -12.16 -36.80
CA LYS A 121 -19.28 -10.96 -37.64
C LYS A 121 -20.14 -9.83 -37.03
N LYS A 122 -20.41 -9.86 -35.72
CA LYS A 122 -21.16 -8.81 -34.99
C LYS A 122 -20.22 -7.71 -34.48
N PHE A 123 -19.54 -7.05 -35.40
CA PHE A 123 -18.47 -6.10 -35.09
C PHE A 123 -18.93 -4.86 -34.28
N LYS A 124 -20.16 -4.39 -34.48
CA LYS A 124 -20.75 -3.29 -33.70
C LYS A 124 -20.97 -3.67 -32.23
N GLU A 125 -21.46 -4.88 -31.99
CA GLU A 125 -21.65 -5.40 -30.63
C GLU A 125 -20.30 -5.73 -29.96
N ALA A 126 -19.34 -6.25 -30.72
CA ALA A 126 -17.98 -6.49 -30.25
C ALA A 126 -17.31 -5.19 -29.79
N TYR A 127 -17.45 -4.09 -30.55
CA TYR A 127 -16.92 -2.76 -30.19
C TYR A 127 -17.51 -2.23 -28.88
N CYS A 128 -18.81 -2.38 -28.67
CA CYS A 128 -19.49 -1.96 -27.44
C CYS A 128 -19.08 -2.81 -26.21
N LYS A 129 -18.68 -4.06 -26.40
CA LYS A 129 -18.22 -4.95 -25.31
C LYS A 129 -16.73 -4.86 -25.01
N VAL A 130 -15.93 -4.14 -25.80
CA VAL A 130 -14.52 -3.92 -25.48
C VAL A 130 -14.42 -3.14 -24.17
N PRO A 131 -13.70 -3.65 -23.15
CA PRO A 131 -13.44 -2.93 -21.92
C PRO A 131 -12.92 -1.51 -22.17
N THR A 132 -13.27 -0.57 -21.30
CA THR A 132 -12.82 0.81 -21.48
C THR A 132 -11.43 1.02 -20.90
N VAL A 133 -10.70 1.99 -21.47
CA VAL A 133 -9.38 2.40 -20.97
C VAL A 133 -9.44 2.89 -19.53
N SER A 134 -10.61 3.34 -19.07
CA SER A 134 -10.85 3.76 -17.69
C SER A 134 -10.88 2.58 -16.71
N ASP A 135 -11.35 1.41 -17.15
CA ASP A 135 -11.50 0.22 -16.29
C ASP A 135 -10.19 -0.59 -16.19
N PHE A 136 -9.39 -0.56 -17.27
CA PHE A 136 -8.12 -1.29 -17.38
C PHE A 136 -7.02 -0.38 -17.95
N PRO A 137 -6.50 0.57 -17.15
CA PRO A 137 -5.49 1.52 -17.61
C PRO A 137 -4.16 0.84 -18.01
N GLU A 138 -3.82 -0.30 -17.40
CA GLU A 138 -2.62 -1.08 -17.73
C GLU A 138 -2.67 -1.68 -19.15
N GLN A 139 -3.88 -1.93 -19.67
CA GLN A 139 -4.13 -2.51 -21.01
C GLN A 139 -4.66 -1.45 -22.01
N ALA A 140 -4.49 -0.16 -21.70
CA ALA A 140 -5.00 0.96 -22.48
C ALA A 140 -4.61 0.93 -23.97
N THR A 141 -3.36 0.54 -24.26
CA THR A 141 -2.82 0.45 -25.62
C THR A 141 -3.48 -0.69 -26.41
N GLU A 142 -3.68 -1.84 -25.77
CA GLU A 142 -4.32 -3.02 -26.35
C GLU A 142 -5.81 -2.76 -26.62
N ILE A 143 -6.50 -2.12 -25.67
CA ILE A 143 -7.90 -1.69 -25.82
C ILE A 143 -8.05 -0.72 -27.01
N ARG A 144 -7.20 0.31 -27.10
CA ARG A 144 -7.26 1.29 -28.21
C ARG A 144 -7.02 0.62 -29.56
N ASN A 145 -6.04 -0.29 -29.63
CA ASN A 145 -5.74 -1.03 -30.85
C ASN A 145 -6.89 -1.97 -31.24
N ARG A 146 -7.51 -2.66 -30.29
CA ARG A 146 -8.66 -3.55 -30.56
C ARG A 146 -9.87 -2.75 -31.05
N LYS A 147 -10.18 -1.62 -30.39
CA LYS A 147 -11.27 -0.72 -30.80
C LYS A 147 -11.06 -0.18 -32.22
N ARG A 148 -9.85 0.24 -32.57
CA ARG A 148 -9.50 0.71 -33.93
C ARG A 148 -9.67 -0.40 -34.98
N LYS A 149 -9.12 -1.59 -34.73
CA LYS A 149 -9.25 -2.74 -35.65
C LYS A 149 -10.71 -3.17 -35.85
N LEU A 150 -11.53 -3.03 -34.81
CA LEU A 150 -12.96 -3.29 -34.89
C LEU A 150 -13.66 -2.22 -35.72
N SER A 151 -13.42 -0.94 -35.46
CA SER A 151 -14.04 0.16 -36.22
C SER A 151 -13.70 0.12 -37.71
N GLU A 152 -12.46 -0.20 -38.07
CA GLU A 152 -12.05 -0.36 -39.48
C GLU A 152 -12.85 -1.46 -40.20
N LYS A 153 -13.29 -2.51 -39.50
CA LYS A 153 -14.04 -3.63 -40.08
C LYS A 153 -15.54 -3.37 -40.25
N PHE A 154 -16.12 -2.41 -39.52
CA PHE A 154 -17.58 -2.15 -39.57
C PHE A 154 -17.97 -0.74 -40.00
N ALA A 155 -17.02 0.20 -40.01
CA ALA A 155 -17.21 1.57 -40.46
C ALA A 155 -15.92 2.11 -41.14
N PRO A 156 -15.53 1.55 -42.30
CA PRO A 156 -14.37 2.03 -43.05
C PRO A 156 -14.48 3.53 -43.44
N ASP A 157 -15.70 4.06 -43.62
CA ASP A 157 -15.96 5.44 -44.07
C ASP A 157 -16.07 6.50 -42.95
N LEU A 158 -15.90 6.17 -41.67
CA LEU A 158 -16.17 7.14 -40.59
C LEU A 158 -14.96 8.01 -40.18
N PHE A 159 -13.78 7.75 -40.74
CA PHE A 159 -12.55 8.52 -40.46
C PHE A 159 -11.75 8.90 -41.72
N GLU A 160 -12.26 8.63 -42.92
CA GLU A 160 -11.79 9.36 -44.10
C GLU A 160 -12.34 10.79 -44.02
N SER A 161 -11.47 11.72 -43.66
CA SER A 161 -11.73 13.13 -43.94
C SER A 161 -11.91 13.25 -45.45
N PRO A 162 -12.94 13.95 -45.97
CA PRO A 162 -13.02 14.21 -47.40
C PRO A 162 -11.89 15.18 -47.76
N GLU A 163 -10.72 14.64 -48.11
CA GLU A 163 -9.77 15.38 -48.93
C GLU A 163 -10.39 15.58 -50.31
N SER A 164 -10.58 16.85 -50.64
CA SER A 164 -10.60 17.40 -51.98
C SER A 164 -11.76 16.98 -52.90
N THR A 165 -12.76 17.85 -53.01
CA THR A 165 -13.39 18.19 -54.31
C THR A 165 -14.20 19.48 -54.16
N GLY A 166 -13.52 20.56 -53.79
CA GLY A 166 -14.03 21.92 -53.93
C GLY A 166 -13.30 22.60 -55.09
N LYS A 167 -13.80 22.43 -56.32
CA LYS A 167 -13.46 23.36 -57.41
C LYS A 167 -14.19 24.67 -57.12
N GLU A 168 -13.51 25.62 -56.48
CA GLU A 168 -13.97 27.01 -56.43
C GLU A 168 -13.14 27.84 -57.39
N ASN A 169 -13.83 28.27 -58.45
CA ASN A 169 -13.42 29.33 -59.36
C ASN A 169 -13.11 30.59 -58.55
N ASN A 170 -12.00 31.27 -58.86
CA ASN A 170 -11.88 32.69 -58.55
C ASN A 170 -11.24 33.42 -59.73
N ASP A 171 -12.05 34.29 -60.33
CA ASP A 171 -11.68 35.29 -61.30
C ASP A 171 -10.65 36.27 -60.71
N GLU A 172 -9.56 36.47 -61.43
CA GLU A 172 -8.64 37.60 -61.24
C GLU A 172 -9.30 38.92 -61.66
N PRO A 173 -9.09 40.01 -60.93
CA PRO A 173 -8.89 41.30 -61.57
C PRO A 173 -7.40 41.65 -61.53
N LYS A 174 -6.83 41.72 -62.73
CA LYS A 174 -5.52 42.33 -63.04
C LYS A 174 -5.41 43.71 -62.39
N ASN A 175 -4.37 43.91 -61.59
CA ASN A 175 -3.86 45.25 -61.32
C ASN A 175 -2.55 45.45 -62.10
N LYS A 176 -2.63 46.24 -63.17
CA LYS A 176 -1.45 46.74 -63.91
C LYS A 176 -1.08 48.10 -63.30
N LYS A 177 0.18 48.19 -62.88
CA LYS A 177 1.08 49.36 -62.82
C LYS A 177 0.47 50.73 -62.52
#